data_AF-A0A6A8AHW8-F1
#
_entry.id   AF-A0A6A8AHW8-F1
#
_cell.length_a   1.000
_cell.length_b   1.000
_cell.length_c   1.000
_cell.angle_alpha   90.00
_cell.angle_beta   90.00
_cell.angle_gamma   90.00
#
_symmetry.space_group_name_H-M   'P 1'
#
loop_
_entity.id
_entity.type
_entity.pdbx_description
1 polymer ?
#
loop_
_entity_poly.entity_id
_entity_poly.type
_entity_poly.pdbx_seq_one_letter_code
_entity_poly.pdbx_strand_id
1 'polypeptide(L)'
;MKLYPLELSSRLVTNISRISRRLKMDVLVKEVATRDLDTLVVIGDGTPDDIAFRIIAFHLKGDKIAGIVKPKEEKRIDCVGLIPAYLKGNIRKIIFLMDQEDDKLSTIYETIHEGVKKIATGKIKVIDEESEKRLKVYECKYGSKEFELILVINGLDEIHTDKHSIEDHLLKAAELLSIEVGDFGNSKEAWNSIKDRHEDIFKKLKKKRKIVEGVFPQQIQGCKYLAEKL
;
A
#
# COMPACT_ATOMS: atom_id res chain seq x y z
N MET A 1 13.32 -3.29 2.65
CA MET A 1 12.30 -3.74 3.60
C MET A 1 11.95 -5.16 3.23
N LYS A 2 11.78 -6.02 4.23
CA LYS A 2 11.30 -7.38 4.05
C LYS A 2 9.83 -7.47 4.48
N LEU A 3 9.11 -8.42 3.91
CA LEU A 3 7.68 -8.63 4.13
C LEU A 3 7.45 -10.01 4.73
N TYR A 4 6.74 -10.05 5.85
CA TYR A 4 6.28 -11.27 6.49
C TYR A 4 4.76 -11.39 6.34
N PRO A 5 4.24 -12.35 5.55
CA PRO A 5 2.80 -12.49 5.38
C PRO A 5 2.14 -13.04 6.64
N LEU A 6 1.10 -12.35 7.14
CA LEU A 6 0.34 -12.83 8.30
C LEU A 6 -0.54 -14.06 7.97
N GLU A 7 -0.90 -14.24 6.70
CA GLU A 7 -1.66 -15.38 6.20
C GLU A 7 -0.87 -16.14 5.13
N LEU A 8 -0.15 -17.18 5.53
CA LEU A 8 0.78 -17.91 4.67
C LEU A 8 0.10 -18.60 3.46
N SER A 9 -1.18 -18.95 3.56
CA SER A 9 -1.96 -19.59 2.50
C SER A 9 -2.81 -18.61 1.67
N SER A 10 -2.62 -17.30 1.86
CA SER A 10 -3.41 -16.29 1.15
C SER A 10 -3.03 -16.15 -0.33
N ARG A 11 -3.98 -15.64 -1.14
CA ARG A 11 -3.72 -15.27 -2.54
C ARG A 11 -2.60 -14.23 -2.65
N LEU A 12 -2.52 -13.32 -1.70
CA LEU A 12 -1.42 -12.36 -1.57
C LEU A 12 -0.05 -13.04 -1.57
N VAL A 13 0.15 -14.06 -0.72
CA VAL A 13 1.41 -14.81 -0.65
C VAL A 13 1.71 -15.52 -1.95
N THR A 14 0.70 -16.13 -2.56
CA THR A 14 0.83 -16.82 -3.83
C THR A 14 1.26 -15.86 -4.94
N ASN A 15 0.62 -14.68 -5.01
CA ASN A 15 0.93 -13.63 -5.98
C ASN A 15 2.35 -13.08 -5.80
N ILE A 16 2.70 -12.68 -4.57
CA ILE A 16 4.03 -12.16 -4.26
C ILE A 16 5.09 -13.22 -4.53
N SER A 17 4.92 -14.46 -4.05
CA SER A 17 5.88 -15.55 -4.22
C SER A 17 6.11 -15.91 -5.69
N ARG A 18 5.03 -16.06 -6.47
CA ARG A 18 5.10 -16.39 -7.91
C ARG A 18 5.94 -15.36 -8.65
N ILE A 19 5.69 -14.09 -8.38
CA ILE A 19 6.38 -13.01 -9.10
C ILE A 19 7.77 -12.75 -8.52
N SER A 20 7.98 -12.88 -7.21
CA SER A 20 9.31 -12.85 -6.59
C SER A 20 10.25 -13.88 -7.20
N ARG A 21 9.78 -15.10 -7.46
CA ARG A 21 10.56 -16.14 -8.15
C ARG A 21 10.88 -15.74 -9.59
N ARG A 22 9.88 -15.28 -10.35
CA ARG A 22 10.05 -14.87 -11.76
C ARG A 22 10.98 -13.68 -11.93
N LEU A 23 10.82 -12.66 -11.07
CA LEU A 23 11.58 -11.42 -11.14
C LEU A 23 12.84 -11.43 -10.28
N LYS A 24 13.14 -12.51 -9.54
CA LYS A 24 14.25 -12.60 -8.59
C LYS A 24 14.26 -11.42 -7.59
N MET A 25 13.10 -11.15 -6.97
CA MET A 25 12.92 -10.14 -5.93
C MET A 25 12.77 -10.85 -4.58
N ASP A 26 13.86 -10.95 -3.84
CA ASP A 26 13.85 -11.54 -2.51
C ASP A 26 13.36 -10.51 -1.47
N VAL A 27 12.05 -10.45 -1.28
CA VAL A 27 11.43 -9.56 -0.28
C VAL A 27 10.65 -10.29 0.79
N LEU A 28 10.30 -11.56 0.58
CA LEU A 28 9.52 -12.34 1.54
C LEU A 28 10.44 -13.01 2.56
N VAL A 29 10.04 -12.97 3.83
CA VAL A 29 10.66 -13.75 4.92
C VAL A 29 9.68 -14.82 5.36
N LYS A 30 10.20 -16.03 5.62
CA LYS A 30 9.38 -17.21 5.95
C LYS A 30 9.19 -17.42 7.45
N GLU A 31 10.16 -16.97 8.24
CA GLU A 31 10.21 -17.24 9.68
C GLU A 31 10.49 -15.94 10.43
N VAL A 32 9.48 -15.45 11.14
CA VAL A 32 9.56 -14.31 12.04
C VAL A 32 8.60 -14.61 13.17
N ALA A 33 9.01 -14.42 14.43
CA ALA A 33 8.04 -14.51 15.50
C ALA A 33 7.09 -13.31 15.35
N THR A 34 5.78 -13.55 15.21
CA THR A 34 4.80 -12.49 14.98
C THR A 34 4.80 -11.41 16.07
N ARG A 35 5.24 -11.76 17.28
CA ARG A 35 5.50 -10.83 18.38
C ARG A 35 6.63 -9.84 18.10
N ASP A 36 7.53 -10.10 17.16
CA ASP A 36 8.65 -9.20 16.84
C ASP A 36 8.24 -8.16 15.78
N LEU A 37 7.04 -8.26 15.22
CA LEU A 37 6.51 -7.29 14.27
C LEU A 37 5.95 -6.08 15.03
N ASP A 38 6.54 -4.91 14.74
CA ASP A 38 6.06 -3.60 15.20
C ASP A 38 5.27 -2.84 14.11
N THR A 39 5.26 -3.38 12.89
CA THR A 39 4.77 -2.71 11.69
C THR A 39 3.93 -3.65 10.84
N LEU A 40 2.82 -3.15 10.32
CA LEU A 40 1.92 -3.88 9.44
C LEU A 40 1.61 -3.06 8.18
N VAL A 41 1.49 -3.75 7.06
CA VAL A 41 0.94 -3.24 5.81
C VAL A 41 -0.36 -3.99 5.53
N VAL A 42 -1.46 -3.25 5.42
CA VAL A 42 -2.79 -3.75 5.07
C VAL A 42 -3.10 -3.30 3.65
N ILE A 43 -3.32 -4.26 2.75
CA ILE A 43 -3.78 -4.01 1.38
C ILE A 43 -5.29 -4.18 1.34
N GLY A 44 -6.03 -3.10 1.10
CA GLY A 44 -7.49 -3.08 1.01
C GLY A 44 -8.07 -3.49 -0.35
N ASP A 45 -7.25 -3.54 -1.39
CA ASP A 45 -7.70 -3.60 -2.80
C ASP A 45 -7.07 -4.73 -3.64
N GLY A 46 -6.93 -4.52 -4.95
CA GLY A 46 -6.72 -5.55 -5.97
C GLY A 46 -5.36 -6.23 -5.98
N THR A 47 -5.17 -7.21 -6.85
CA THR A 47 -3.86 -7.89 -7.04
C THR A 47 -2.74 -6.93 -7.51
N PRO A 48 -3.02 -5.88 -8.30
CA PRO A 48 -2.00 -4.91 -8.71
C PRO A 48 -1.29 -4.23 -7.53
N ASP A 49 -1.98 -3.98 -6.42
CA ASP A 49 -1.40 -3.48 -5.16
C ASP A 49 -0.33 -4.42 -4.60
N ASP A 50 -0.62 -5.72 -4.54
CA ASP A 50 0.32 -6.75 -4.08
C ASP A 50 1.65 -6.65 -4.85
N ILE A 51 1.55 -6.36 -6.14
CA ILE A 51 2.69 -6.31 -7.07
C ILE A 51 3.44 -4.99 -6.94
N ALA A 52 2.73 -3.87 -6.93
CA ALA A 52 3.31 -2.54 -6.78
C ALA A 52 4.04 -2.43 -5.44
N PHE A 53 3.39 -2.82 -4.35
CA PHE A 53 3.99 -2.76 -3.02
C PHE A 53 5.21 -3.68 -2.88
N ARG A 54 5.22 -4.85 -3.54
CA ARG A 54 6.41 -5.70 -3.62
C ARG A 54 7.60 -4.98 -4.28
N ILE A 55 7.36 -4.27 -5.38
CA ILE A 55 8.41 -3.51 -6.09
C ILE A 55 8.94 -2.38 -5.19
N ILE A 56 8.05 -1.69 -4.50
CA ILE A 56 8.40 -0.64 -3.54
C ILE A 56 9.26 -1.22 -2.41
N ALA A 57 8.80 -2.29 -1.75
CA ALA A 57 9.52 -2.95 -0.66
C ALA A 57 10.93 -3.43 -1.08
N PHE A 58 11.06 -3.93 -2.32
CA PHE A 58 12.34 -4.33 -2.91
C PHE A 58 13.34 -3.16 -3.02
N HIS A 59 12.86 -1.96 -3.36
CA HIS A 59 13.71 -0.77 -3.50
C HIS A 59 14.00 -0.07 -2.17
N LEU A 60 13.12 -0.20 -1.18
CA LEU A 60 13.28 0.35 0.17
C LEU A 60 14.30 -0.43 1.03
N LYS A 61 15.44 -0.84 0.46
CA LYS A 61 16.50 -1.67 1.09
C LYS A 61 16.69 -1.34 2.58
N GLY A 62 16.70 -2.37 3.43
CA GLY A 62 16.86 -2.24 4.87
C GLY A 62 16.39 -3.50 5.62
N ASP A 63 16.81 -3.61 6.88
CA ASP A 63 16.60 -4.78 7.74
C ASP A 63 15.20 -4.82 8.38
N LYS A 64 14.41 -3.74 8.22
CA LYS A 64 13.04 -3.69 8.73
C LYS A 64 12.19 -4.76 8.06
N ILE A 65 11.53 -5.56 8.90
CA ILE A 65 10.54 -6.55 8.50
C ILE A 65 9.16 -5.99 8.85
N ALA A 66 8.30 -5.82 7.85
CA ALA A 66 6.90 -5.46 8.05
C ALA A 66 6.02 -6.70 7.90
N GLY A 67 5.03 -6.84 8.76
CA GLY A 67 3.89 -7.72 8.49
C GLY A 67 3.16 -7.24 7.25
N ILE A 68 2.62 -8.15 6.43
CA ILE A 68 1.73 -7.80 5.33
C ILE A 68 0.49 -8.69 5.34
N VAL A 69 -0.67 -8.07 5.14
CA VAL A 69 -1.96 -8.76 5.10
C VAL A 69 -2.85 -8.14 4.04
N LYS A 70 -3.72 -8.98 3.48
CA LYS A 70 -4.80 -8.59 2.59
C LYS A 70 -6.05 -9.29 3.07
N PRO A 71 -6.93 -8.60 3.81
CA PRO A 71 -8.15 -9.20 4.35
C PRO A 71 -9.02 -9.82 3.24
N LYS A 72 -9.74 -10.89 3.58
CA LYS A 72 -10.59 -11.61 2.62
C LYS A 72 -12.01 -11.07 2.58
N GLU A 73 -12.55 -10.71 3.73
CA GLU A 73 -13.97 -10.37 3.91
C GLU A 73 -14.18 -8.86 3.74
N GLU A 74 -13.32 -8.06 4.37
CA GLU A 74 -13.33 -6.60 4.32
C GLU A 74 -12.42 -6.08 3.20
N LYS A 75 -12.84 -4.97 2.57
CA LYS A 75 -12.11 -4.31 1.48
C LYS A 75 -12.19 -2.81 1.64
N ARG A 76 -11.25 -2.09 1.00
CA ARG A 76 -11.20 -0.61 1.05
C ARG A 76 -11.42 -0.12 2.49
N ILE A 77 -12.26 0.90 2.65
CA ILE A 77 -12.56 1.59 3.91
C ILE A 77 -12.95 0.62 5.04
N ASP A 78 -13.64 -0.49 4.75
CA ASP A 78 -14.09 -1.44 5.77
C ASP A 78 -12.93 -2.12 6.50
N CYS A 79 -11.73 -2.17 5.90
CA CYS A 79 -10.52 -2.71 6.54
C CYS A 79 -10.13 -1.95 7.83
N VAL A 80 -10.58 -0.69 8.01
CA VAL A 80 -10.34 0.07 9.25
C VAL A 80 -10.91 -0.65 10.47
N GLY A 81 -12.04 -1.35 10.31
CA GLY A 81 -12.65 -2.13 11.39
C GLY A 81 -11.77 -3.28 11.92
N LEU A 82 -10.78 -3.71 11.14
CA LEU A 82 -9.86 -4.80 11.50
C LEU A 82 -8.65 -4.34 12.32
N ILE A 83 -8.38 -3.03 12.38
CA ILE A 83 -7.22 -2.47 13.11
C ILE A 83 -7.12 -3.01 14.55
N PRO A 84 -8.19 -3.06 15.36
CA PRO A 84 -8.14 -3.63 16.70
C PRO A 84 -7.59 -5.07 16.76
N ALA A 85 -7.89 -5.91 15.77
CA ALA A 85 -7.41 -7.28 15.72
C ALA A 85 -5.89 -7.34 15.51
N TYR A 86 -5.35 -6.43 14.69
CA TYR A 86 -3.91 -6.33 14.42
C TYR A 86 -3.12 -5.71 15.58
N LEU A 87 -3.76 -4.88 16.40
CA LEU A 87 -3.13 -4.26 17.57
C LEU A 87 -2.94 -5.22 18.76
N LYS A 88 -3.47 -6.45 18.70
CA LYS A 88 -3.25 -7.47 19.75
C LYS A 88 -1.77 -7.90 19.89
N GLY A 89 -0.96 -7.75 18.84
CA GLY A 89 0.48 -8.08 18.84
C GLY A 89 1.37 -6.93 19.34
N ASN A 90 2.58 -6.79 18.81
CA ASN A 90 3.46 -5.63 19.07
C ASN A 90 3.35 -4.52 18.03
N ILE A 91 2.46 -4.67 17.04
CA ILE A 91 2.19 -3.67 16.01
C ILE A 91 1.87 -2.31 16.65
N ARG A 92 2.56 -1.27 16.16
CA ARG A 92 2.40 0.15 16.48
C ARG A 92 2.23 1.01 15.23
N LYS A 93 2.77 0.60 14.07
CA LYS A 93 2.59 1.35 12.82
C LYS A 93 1.86 0.50 11.80
N ILE A 94 0.80 1.05 11.21
CA ILE A 94 -0.01 0.36 10.22
C ILE A 94 -0.06 1.24 8.98
N ILE A 95 0.57 0.81 7.88
CA ILE A 95 0.24 1.35 6.56
C ILE A 95 -1.04 0.69 6.10
N PHE A 96 -2.01 1.50 5.68
CA PHE A 96 -3.23 1.04 5.06
C PHE A 96 -3.32 1.59 3.63
N LEU A 97 -3.21 0.68 2.66
CA LEU A 97 -3.26 0.97 1.23
C LEU A 97 -4.65 0.71 0.69
N MET A 98 -5.21 1.68 -0.03
CA MET A 98 -6.49 1.49 -0.72
C MET A 98 -6.62 2.33 -1.99
N ASP A 99 -7.44 1.88 -2.94
CA ASP A 99 -7.84 2.64 -4.12
C ASP A 99 -8.82 3.77 -3.76
N GLN A 100 -8.65 4.93 -4.39
CA GLN A 100 -9.62 6.02 -4.31
C GLN A 100 -10.95 5.66 -4.98
N GLU A 101 -10.91 4.88 -6.06
CA GLU A 101 -12.07 4.61 -6.94
C GLU A 101 -12.74 5.92 -7.38
N ASP A 102 -14.08 5.98 -7.36
CA ASP A 102 -14.91 7.15 -7.67
C ASP A 102 -15.20 8.04 -6.45
N ASP A 103 -14.64 7.73 -5.27
CA ASP A 103 -14.85 8.53 -4.08
C ASP A 103 -14.02 9.83 -4.11
N LYS A 104 -14.59 10.90 -3.55
CA LYS A 104 -13.85 12.13 -3.27
C LYS A 104 -12.89 11.88 -2.12
N LEU A 105 -11.66 12.42 -2.21
CA LEU A 105 -10.67 12.33 -1.13
C LEU A 105 -11.21 12.83 0.21
N SER A 106 -11.97 13.94 0.21
CA SER A 106 -12.61 14.45 1.43
C SER A 106 -13.55 13.44 2.08
N THR A 107 -14.36 12.75 1.27
CA THR A 107 -15.31 11.73 1.75
C THR A 107 -14.56 10.50 2.28
N ILE A 108 -13.48 10.08 1.63
CA ILE A 108 -12.63 9.01 2.16
C ILE A 108 -12.06 9.43 3.52
N TYR A 109 -11.46 10.62 3.62
CA TYR A 109 -10.86 11.09 4.87
C TYR A 109 -11.86 11.24 6.00
N GLU A 110 -13.05 11.76 5.73
CA GLU A 110 -14.14 11.84 6.71
C GLU A 110 -14.54 10.45 7.19
N THR A 111 -14.74 9.52 6.26
CA THR A 111 -15.19 8.16 6.60
C THR A 111 -14.13 7.39 7.37
N ILE A 112 -12.86 7.47 6.97
CA ILE A 112 -11.73 6.86 7.70
C ILE A 112 -11.61 7.50 9.09
N HIS A 113 -11.70 8.83 9.20
CA HIS A 113 -11.63 9.51 10.49
C HIS A 113 -12.73 9.06 11.45
N GLU A 114 -13.97 8.93 10.97
CA GLU A 114 -15.08 8.40 11.77
C GLU A 114 -14.88 6.91 12.13
N GLY A 115 -14.32 6.11 11.22
CA GLY A 115 -13.93 4.73 11.51
C GLY A 115 -12.86 4.63 12.61
N VAL A 116 -11.83 5.48 12.53
CA VAL A 116 -10.76 5.57 13.52
C VAL A 116 -11.29 6.05 14.87
N LYS A 117 -12.19 7.03 14.91
CA LYS A 117 -12.88 7.47 16.14
C LYS A 117 -13.63 6.35 16.83
N LYS A 118 -14.31 5.48 16.08
CA LYS A 118 -15.08 4.36 16.65
C LYS A 118 -14.18 3.33 17.34
N ILE A 119 -12.95 3.16 16.86
CA ILE A 119 -12.01 2.19 17.44
C ILE A 119 -11.10 2.81 18.50
N ALA A 120 -10.74 4.09 18.38
CA ALA A 120 -9.79 4.73 19.29
C ALA A 120 -10.41 4.92 20.68
N THR A 121 -9.59 4.70 21.72
CA THR A 121 -9.97 4.90 23.12
C THR A 121 -9.40 6.21 23.71
N GLY A 122 -8.79 7.06 22.86
CA GLY A 122 -8.13 8.29 23.28
C GLY A 122 -8.22 9.39 22.21
N LYS A 123 -7.49 10.49 22.42
CA LYS A 123 -7.42 11.58 21.44
C LYS A 123 -6.78 11.07 20.14
N ILE A 124 -7.31 11.53 19.02
CA ILE A 124 -6.76 11.30 17.69
C ILE A 124 -6.09 12.59 17.26
N LYS A 125 -4.81 12.50 16.89
CA LYS A 125 -4.08 13.59 16.25
C LYS A 125 -3.83 13.20 14.81
N VAL A 126 -4.04 14.14 13.90
CA VAL A 126 -3.81 13.94 12.48
C VAL A 126 -2.59 14.77 12.09
N ILE A 127 -1.58 14.12 11.55
CA ILE A 127 -0.43 14.78 10.93
C ILE A 127 -0.79 14.97 9.45
N ASP A 128 -0.97 16.21 9.05
CA ASP A 128 -1.19 16.59 7.65
C ASP A 128 0.14 17.03 7.06
N GLU A 129 0.66 16.28 6.10
CA GLU A 129 1.73 16.76 5.23
C GLU A 129 1.07 17.42 4.02
N GLU A 130 1.17 18.75 3.91
CA GLU A 130 0.63 19.51 2.77
C GLU A 130 1.14 19.00 1.41
N SER A 131 2.29 18.31 1.40
CA SER A 131 2.94 17.82 0.20
C SER A 131 2.24 16.63 -0.48
N GLU A 132 1.42 15.84 0.22
CA GLU A 132 0.84 14.61 -0.35
C GLU A 132 -0.66 14.45 -0.04
N LYS A 133 -1.51 14.93 -0.96
CA LYS A 133 -2.98 14.92 -0.82
C LYS A 133 -3.61 13.54 -0.60
N ARG A 134 -2.92 12.46 -0.95
CA ARG A 134 -3.35 11.05 -0.86
C ARG A 134 -2.64 10.28 0.26
N LEU A 135 -2.04 10.99 1.20
CA LEU A 135 -1.40 10.44 2.39
C LEU A 135 -1.96 11.15 3.62
N LYS A 136 -2.32 10.40 4.66
CA LYS A 136 -2.68 10.99 5.96
C LYS A 136 -2.25 10.08 7.10
N VAL A 137 -1.67 10.66 8.13
CA VAL A 137 -1.20 9.91 9.30
C VAL A 137 -2.05 10.25 10.51
N TYR A 138 -2.61 9.23 11.15
CA TYR A 138 -3.40 9.33 12.37
C TYR A 138 -2.60 8.74 13.53
N GLU A 139 -2.23 9.58 14.48
CA GLU A 139 -1.74 9.16 15.79
C GLU A 139 -2.94 8.86 16.70
N CYS A 140 -2.99 7.63 17.19
CA CYS A 140 -4.14 7.07 17.87
C CYS A 140 -3.74 6.31 19.14
N LYS A 141 -4.76 6.05 19.97
CA LYS A 141 -4.64 5.18 21.15
C LYS A 141 -5.74 4.11 21.14
N TYR A 142 -5.36 2.87 21.40
CA TYR A 142 -6.28 1.74 21.60
C TYR A 142 -5.94 1.01 22.90
N GLY A 143 -6.81 1.11 23.89
CA GLY A 143 -6.52 0.69 25.26
C GLY A 143 -5.33 1.48 25.83
N SER A 144 -4.29 0.79 26.27
CA SER A 144 -3.04 1.39 26.75
C SER A 144 -2.00 1.62 25.65
N LYS A 145 -2.28 1.22 24.41
CA LYS A 145 -1.31 1.20 23.30
C LYS A 145 -1.51 2.41 22.39
N GLU A 146 -0.43 3.15 22.16
CA GLU A 146 -0.34 4.13 21.08
C GLU A 146 0.01 3.44 19.76
N PHE A 147 -0.57 3.92 18.68
CA PHE A 147 -0.32 3.43 17.33
C PHE A 147 -0.53 4.53 16.29
N GLU A 148 0.11 4.38 15.14
CA GLU A 148 -0.06 5.21 13.94
C GLU A 148 -0.79 4.42 12.86
N LEU A 149 -1.82 5.02 12.29
CA LEU A 149 -2.43 4.59 11.03
C LEU A 149 -1.97 5.53 9.92
N ILE A 150 -1.19 5.02 8.98
CA ILE A 150 -0.68 5.72 7.81
C ILE A 150 -1.57 5.33 6.63
N LEU A 151 -2.58 6.14 6.36
CA LEU A 151 -3.49 5.96 5.24
C LEU A 151 -2.82 6.41 3.94
N VAL A 152 -2.72 5.50 2.98
CA VAL A 152 -2.17 5.74 1.66
C VAL A 152 -3.23 5.40 0.63
N ILE A 153 -3.68 6.41 -0.12
CA ILE A 153 -4.73 6.26 -1.13
C ILE A 153 -4.07 6.20 -2.51
N ASN A 154 -4.37 5.18 -3.30
CA ASN A 154 -3.85 5.07 -4.67
C ASN A 154 -4.59 6.03 -5.60
N GLY A 155 -3.85 6.57 -6.57
CA GLY A 155 -4.36 7.51 -7.55
C GLY A 155 -3.35 8.59 -7.91
N LEU A 156 -3.45 9.13 -9.11
CA LEU A 156 -2.63 10.26 -9.58
C LEU A 156 -3.49 11.31 -10.29
N ASP A 157 -3.43 12.56 -9.84
CA ASP A 157 -4.22 13.67 -10.41
C ASP A 157 -3.89 13.92 -11.91
N GLU A 158 -2.66 13.60 -12.34
CA GLU A 158 -2.22 13.74 -13.74
C GLU A 158 -2.80 12.68 -14.68
N ILE A 159 -3.32 11.57 -14.14
CA ILE A 159 -4.03 10.55 -14.92
C ILE A 159 -5.50 10.95 -14.93
N HIS A 160 -5.95 11.48 -16.06
CA HIS A 160 -7.30 12.02 -16.23
C HIS A 160 -8.33 10.88 -16.35
N THR A 161 -8.77 10.36 -15.21
CA THR A 161 -9.80 9.33 -15.12
C THR A 161 -10.78 9.64 -13.99
N ASP A 162 -12.02 9.17 -14.12
CA ASP A 162 -13.05 9.32 -13.08
C ASP A 162 -12.82 8.37 -11.88
N LYS A 163 -11.95 7.37 -12.04
CA LYS A 163 -11.68 6.34 -11.02
C LYS A 163 -10.19 6.16 -10.79
N HIS A 164 -9.73 6.59 -9.63
CA HIS A 164 -8.32 6.59 -9.29
C HIS A 164 -7.92 5.30 -8.56
N SER A 165 -6.83 4.67 -8.99
CA SER A 165 -6.39 3.38 -8.47
C SER A 165 -4.88 3.19 -8.58
N ILE A 166 -4.35 2.06 -8.11
CA ILE A 166 -2.93 1.73 -8.26
C ILE A 166 -2.51 1.64 -9.74
N GLU A 167 -3.44 1.33 -10.64
CA GLU A 167 -3.21 1.27 -12.07
C GLU A 167 -2.77 2.63 -12.65
N ASP A 168 -3.21 3.75 -12.10
CA ASP A 168 -2.75 5.09 -12.49
C ASP A 168 -1.20 5.17 -12.43
N HIS A 169 -0.64 4.67 -11.33
CA HIS A 169 0.80 4.63 -11.10
C HIS A 169 1.51 3.67 -12.06
N LEU A 170 0.89 2.55 -12.38
CA LEU A 170 1.43 1.54 -13.30
C LEU A 170 1.39 2.02 -14.75
N LEU A 171 0.39 2.81 -15.14
CA LEU A 171 0.31 3.45 -16.45
C LEU A 171 1.33 4.56 -16.59
N LYS A 172 1.48 5.44 -15.58
CA LYS A 172 2.57 6.42 -15.55
C LYS A 172 3.94 5.73 -15.66
N ALA A 173 4.11 4.60 -14.98
CA ALA A 173 5.32 3.80 -15.11
C ALA A 173 5.50 3.24 -16.53
N ALA A 174 4.43 2.78 -17.20
CA ALA A 174 4.51 2.30 -18.58
C ALA A 174 4.97 3.42 -19.52
N GLU A 175 4.39 4.62 -19.39
CA GLU A 175 4.75 5.81 -20.17
C GLU A 175 6.23 6.18 -19.99
N LEU A 176 6.71 6.31 -18.74
CA LEU A 176 8.13 6.59 -18.44
C LEU A 176 9.10 5.47 -18.88
N LEU A 177 8.57 4.30 -19.22
CA LEU A 177 9.31 3.16 -19.77
C LEU A 177 9.18 3.05 -21.29
N SER A 178 8.58 4.06 -21.94
CA SER A 178 8.32 4.13 -23.38
C SER A 178 7.50 2.94 -23.87
N ILE A 179 6.48 2.57 -23.10
CA ILE A 179 5.47 1.57 -23.47
C ILE A 179 4.20 2.34 -23.77
N GLU A 180 3.77 2.29 -25.03
CA GLU A 180 2.56 2.95 -25.47
C GLU A 180 1.34 2.35 -24.76
N VAL A 181 0.57 3.25 -24.19
CA VAL A 181 -0.79 3.00 -23.71
C VAL A 181 -1.65 3.90 -24.60
N GLY A 182 -2.56 3.30 -25.38
CA GLY A 182 -3.50 4.09 -26.18
C GLY A 182 -4.44 4.91 -25.29
N ASP A 183 -5.29 5.74 -25.90
CA ASP A 183 -6.26 6.53 -25.16
C ASP A 183 -7.19 5.64 -24.32
N PHE A 184 -7.53 6.10 -23.11
CA PHE A 184 -8.39 5.37 -22.19
C PHE A 184 -9.24 6.31 -21.35
N GLY A 185 -10.45 5.86 -21.01
CA GLY A 185 -11.29 6.51 -19.99
C GLY A 185 -11.04 5.97 -18.58
N ASN A 186 -10.51 4.74 -18.47
CA ASN A 186 -10.35 4.03 -17.21
C ASN A 186 -8.97 3.38 -17.10
N SER A 187 -8.27 3.62 -15.99
CA SER A 187 -6.90 3.12 -15.78
C SER A 187 -6.83 1.60 -15.60
N LYS A 188 -7.84 0.96 -15.00
CA LYS A 188 -7.91 -0.51 -14.85
C LYS A 188 -8.06 -1.20 -16.21
N GLU A 189 -8.91 -0.65 -17.08
CA GLU A 189 -9.09 -1.18 -18.44
C GLU A 189 -7.83 -0.98 -19.28
N ALA A 190 -7.23 0.21 -19.23
CA ALA A 190 -5.98 0.52 -19.92
C ALA A 190 -4.83 -0.37 -19.44
N TRP A 191 -4.72 -0.58 -18.14
CA TRP A 191 -3.73 -1.50 -17.60
C TRP A 191 -3.97 -2.91 -18.10
N ASN A 192 -5.22 -3.38 -18.12
CA ASN A 192 -5.54 -4.71 -18.61
C ASN A 192 -5.32 -4.89 -20.13
N SER A 193 -5.42 -3.83 -20.93
CA SER A 193 -5.19 -3.91 -22.38
C SER A 193 -3.73 -4.21 -22.72
N ILE A 194 -2.77 -3.80 -21.88
CA ILE A 194 -1.33 -4.04 -22.02
C ILE A 194 -0.82 -5.23 -21.18
N LYS A 195 -1.69 -6.21 -20.90
CA LYS A 195 -1.40 -7.35 -20.01
C LYS A 195 -0.19 -8.20 -20.42
N ASP A 196 0.04 -8.33 -21.72
CA ASP A 196 1.22 -8.99 -22.28
C ASP A 196 2.53 -8.25 -21.96
N ARG A 197 2.45 -6.93 -21.68
CA ARG A 197 3.59 -6.07 -21.34
C ARG A 197 3.85 -5.93 -19.84
N HIS A 198 2.92 -6.36 -18.97
CA HIS A 198 3.06 -6.23 -17.51
C HIS A 198 4.39 -6.77 -16.98
N GLU A 199 4.82 -7.94 -17.46
CA GLU A 199 6.07 -8.53 -16.99
C GLU A 199 7.30 -7.70 -17.37
N ASP A 200 7.32 -7.13 -18.58
CA ASP A 200 8.40 -6.24 -19.02
C ASP A 200 8.45 -4.97 -18.15
N ILE A 201 7.29 -4.38 -17.88
CA ILE A 201 7.14 -3.22 -16.99
C ILE A 201 7.72 -3.53 -15.61
N PHE A 202 7.31 -4.64 -15.00
CA PHE A 202 7.82 -5.01 -13.68
C PHE A 202 9.32 -5.33 -13.68
N LYS A 203 9.86 -5.97 -14.74
CA LYS A 203 11.30 -6.21 -14.90
C LYS A 203 12.09 -4.91 -15.01
N LYS A 204 11.56 -3.92 -15.72
CA LYS A 204 12.16 -2.59 -15.86
C LYS A 204 12.09 -1.80 -14.55
N LEU A 205 10.94 -1.77 -13.89
CA LEU A 205 10.76 -1.12 -12.58
C LEU A 205 11.68 -1.69 -11.51
N LYS A 206 11.92 -3.02 -11.52
CA LYS A 206 12.93 -3.65 -10.65
C LYS A 206 14.30 -2.97 -10.73
N LYS A 207 14.70 -2.51 -11.92
CA LYS A 207 16.04 -1.97 -12.18
C LYS A 207 16.12 -0.45 -12.01
N LYS A 208 14.97 0.24 -12.01
CA LYS A 208 14.91 1.71 -12.08
C LYS A 208 14.30 2.32 -10.82
N ARG A 209 15.08 2.34 -9.74
CA ARG A 209 14.66 2.88 -8.42
C ARG A 209 14.07 4.30 -8.52
N LYS A 210 14.72 5.21 -9.24
CA LYS A 210 14.24 6.60 -9.40
C LYS A 210 12.85 6.69 -10.05
N ILE A 211 12.55 5.79 -11.00
CA ILE A 211 11.20 5.72 -11.59
C ILE A 211 10.20 5.26 -10.54
N VAL A 212 10.53 4.22 -9.76
CA VAL A 212 9.65 3.73 -8.68
C VAL A 212 9.37 4.84 -7.66
N GLU A 213 10.39 5.60 -7.26
CA GLU A 213 10.23 6.73 -6.34
C GLU A 213 9.34 7.85 -6.92
N GLY A 214 9.45 8.13 -8.22
CA GLY A 214 8.65 9.17 -8.89
C GLY A 214 7.22 8.75 -9.26
N VAL A 215 6.97 7.46 -9.47
CA VAL A 215 5.63 6.96 -9.83
C VAL A 215 4.82 6.49 -8.64
N PHE A 216 5.41 6.21 -7.47
CA PHE A 216 4.69 5.82 -6.25
C PHE A 216 4.97 6.80 -5.08
N PRO A 217 4.74 8.11 -5.26
CA PRO A 217 5.19 9.10 -4.28
C PRO A 217 4.51 8.91 -2.91
N GLN A 218 3.18 8.75 -2.85
CA GLN A 218 2.49 8.57 -1.57
C GLN A 218 2.83 7.24 -0.88
N GLN A 219 3.04 6.15 -1.63
CA GLN A 219 3.42 4.87 -1.04
C GLN A 219 4.85 4.90 -0.50
N ILE A 220 5.77 5.57 -1.21
CA ILE A 220 7.16 5.75 -0.76
C ILE A 220 7.19 6.63 0.48
N GLN A 221 6.44 7.73 0.49
CA GLN A 221 6.34 8.62 1.64
C GLN A 221 5.72 7.91 2.85
N GLY A 222 4.62 7.18 2.66
CA GLY A 222 4.02 6.35 3.72
C GLY A 222 4.99 5.30 4.27
N CYS A 223 5.86 4.73 3.45
CA CYS A 223 6.91 3.84 3.93
C CYS A 223 8.03 4.53 4.71
N LYS A 224 8.29 5.83 4.50
CA LYS A 224 9.28 6.58 5.31
C LYS A 224 8.81 6.76 6.75
N TYR A 225 7.51 6.98 6.96
CA TYR A 225 6.90 6.99 8.30
C TYR A 225 7.13 5.70 9.09
N LEU A 226 7.31 4.56 8.42
CA LEU A 226 7.68 3.31 9.09
C LEU A 226 9.10 3.32 9.64
N ALA A 227 10.03 4.07 9.04
CA ALA A 227 11.42 4.13 9.47
C ALA A 227 11.65 5.11 10.63
N GLU A 228 10.73 6.05 10.82
CA GLU A 228 10.76 7.02 11.92
C GLU A 228 10.35 6.33 13.23
N LYS A 229 11.14 6.56 14.28
CA LYS A 229 10.83 6.04 15.63
C LYS A 229 9.69 6.87 16.23
N LEU A 230 8.75 6.16 16.87
CA LEU A 230 7.85 6.74 17.88
C LEU A 230 8.64 7.13 19.13
#